data_AF-A0A256FL21-F1
#
_entry.id   AF-A0A256FL21-F1
#
_cell.length_a   1.000
_cell.length_b   1.000
_cell.length_c   1.000
_cell.angle_alpha   90.00
_cell.angle_beta   90.00
_cell.angle_gamma   90.00
#
_symmetry.space_group_name_H-M   'P 1'
#
loop_
_entity.id
_entity.type
_entity.pdbx_description
1 polymer ?
#
loop_
_entity_poly.entity_id
_entity_poly.type
_entity_poly.pdbx_seq_one_letter_code
_entity_poly.pdbx_strand_id
1 'polypeptide(L)' 'MDRDRRPDRGEISERRAARIARDEGMDEVESVSRRRNSYVIRGIDRRDNDMRVVIDRSTGEVLEVR' A
#
# COMPACT_ATOMS: atom_id res chain seq x y z
N MET A 1 21.99 2.24 4.45
CA MET A 1 21.76 3.19 3.36
C MET A 1 20.38 2.90 2.80
N ASP A 2 19.38 3.37 3.54
CA ASP A 2 17.97 3.22 3.23
C ASP A 2 17.67 3.92 1.91
N ARG A 3 17.12 3.15 0.97
CA ARG A 3 16.80 3.61 -0.38
C ARG A 3 15.58 4.53 -0.28
N ASP A 4 15.83 5.80 0.04
CA ASP A 4 14.96 6.92 -0.31
C ASP A 4 14.94 7.06 -1.84
N ARG A 5 14.34 6.06 -2.49
CA ARG A 5 14.03 6.04 -3.90
C ARG A 5 12.85 6.97 -4.06
N ARG A 6 13.14 8.25 -4.31
CA ARG A 6 12.14 9.25 -4.72
C ARG A 6 11.14 8.55 -5.65
N PRO A 7 9.83 8.63 -5.37
CA PRO A 7 8.83 8.13 -6.31
C PRO A 7 9.12 8.81 -7.65
N ASP A 8 9.28 8.00 -8.70
CA ASP A 8 9.33 8.48 -10.07
C ASP A 8 8.14 9.44 -10.25
N ARG A 9 8.33 10.63 -10.82
CA ARG A 9 7.44 11.81 -10.71
C ARG A 9 5.95 11.62 -11.11
N GLY A 10 5.51 10.42 -11.46
CA GLY A 10 4.11 10.05 -11.69
C GLY A 10 3.57 8.90 -10.81
N GLU A 11 4.39 8.26 -9.97
CA GLU A 11 3.95 7.19 -9.09
C GLU A 11 3.36 7.75 -7.78
N ILE A 12 2.40 7.03 -7.21
CA ILE A 12 1.89 7.34 -5.87
C ILE A 12 2.99 7.08 -4.83
N SER A 13 2.98 7.86 -3.76
CA SER A 13 3.88 7.62 -2.63
C SER A 13 3.42 6.45 -1.77
N GLU A 14 4.33 5.84 -1.02
CA GLU A 14 4.00 4.82 0.00
C GLU A 14 2.99 5.34 1.01
N ARG A 15 3.08 6.63 1.39
CA ARG A 15 2.10 7.28 2.27
C ARG A 15 0.70 7.33 1.63
N ARG A 16 0.62 7.60 0.32
CA ARG A 16 -0.65 7.58 -0.42
C ARG A 16 -1.18 6.15 -0.53
N ALA A 17 -0.31 5.18 -0.78
CA ALA A 17 -0.68 3.77 -0.81
C ALA A 17 -1.24 3.31 0.56
N ALA A 18 -0.56 3.63 1.65
CA ALA A 18 -1.01 3.33 3.01
C ALA A 18 -2.37 3.96 3.34
N ARG A 19 -2.63 5.19 2.85
CA ARG A 19 -3.95 5.82 2.99
C ARG A 19 -5.03 5.04 2.25
N ILE A 20 -4.80 4.67 0.98
CA ILE A 20 -5.75 3.88 0.20
C ILE A 20 -6.05 2.55 0.91
N ALA A 21 -5.04 1.85 1.44
CA ALA A 21 -5.29 0.62 2.20
C ALA A 21 -6.18 0.85 3.43
N ARG A 22 -6.02 1.97 4.14
CA ARG A 22 -6.89 2.34 5.26
C ARG A 22 -8.31 2.66 4.81
N ASP A 23 -8.46 3.30 3.66
CA ASP A 23 -9.76 3.57 3.05
C ASP A 23 -10.48 2.27 2.65
N GLU A 24 -9.74 1.21 2.29
CA GLU A 24 -10.25 -0.14 2.03
C GLU A 24 -10.58 -0.96 3.30
N GLY A 25 -10.28 -0.45 4.50
CA GLY A 25 -10.66 -1.08 5.77
C GLY A 25 -9.50 -1.50 6.68
N MET A 26 -8.25 -1.28 6.27
CA MET A 26 -7.09 -1.53 7.12
C MET A 26 -7.04 -0.55 8.30
N ASP A 27 -6.80 -1.05 9.50
CA ASP A 27 -6.65 -0.25 10.72
C ASP A 27 -5.17 0.02 11.03
N GLU A 28 -4.40 -1.05 11.17
CA GLU A 28 -2.95 -1.00 11.40
C GLU A 28 -2.19 -1.40 10.13
N VAL A 29 -1.15 -0.63 9.80
CA VAL A 29 -0.26 -0.94 8.67
C VAL A 29 1.04 -1.50 9.23
N GLU A 30 1.32 -2.78 8.96
CA GLU A 30 2.54 -3.44 9.43
C GLU A 30 3.70 -3.28 8.44
N SER A 31 3.40 -3.38 7.14
CA SER A 31 4.44 -3.27 6.12
C SER A 31 3.92 -2.72 4.79
N VAL A 32 4.79 -1.96 4.12
CA VAL A 32 4.58 -1.48 2.75
C VAL A 32 5.73 -1.99 1.90
N SER A 33 5.41 -2.73 0.85
CA SER A 33 6.39 -3.32 -0.08
C SER A 33 6.18 -2.79 -1.49
N ARG A 34 7.18 -2.10 -2.04
CA ARG A 34 7.19 -1.69 -3.46
C ARG A 34 7.57 -2.88 -4.35
N ARG A 35 6.71 -3.20 -5.31
CA ARG A 35 6.94 -4.15 -6.41
C ARG A 35 7.12 -3.39 -7.73
N ARG A 36 7.33 -4.15 -8.82
CA ARG A 36 7.61 -3.57 -10.13
C ARG A 36 6.50 -2.63 -10.61
N ASN A 37 5.22 -2.93 -10.37
CA ASN A 37 4.09 -2.10 -10.82
C ASN A 37 3.09 -1.79 -9.70
N SER A 38 3.34 -2.26 -8.48
CA SER A 38 2.37 -2.15 -7.39
C SER A 38 3.02 -1.90 -6.04
N TYR A 39 2.23 -1.39 -5.11
CA TYR A 39 2.47 -1.47 -3.68
C TYR A 39 1.69 -2.65 -3.12
N VAL A 40 2.32 -3.44 -2.27
CA VAL A 40 1.67 -4.49 -1.47
C VAL A 40 1.72 -4.03 -0.03
N ILE A 41 0.55 -3.87 0.58
CA ILE A 41 0.40 -3.40 1.95
C ILE A 41 -0.16 -4.56 2.76
N ARG A 42 0.46 -4.85 3.90
CA ARG A 42 -0.01 -5.82 4.87
C ARG A 42 -0.29 -5.13 6.18
N GLY A 43 -1.32 -5.60 6.85
CA GLY A 43 -1.78 -5.01 8.09
C GLY A 43 -2.94 -5.79 8.67
N ILE A 44 -3.59 -5.16 9.63
CA ILE A 44 -4.70 -5.73 10.38
C ILE A 44 -5.94 -4.86 10.13
N ASP A 45 -7.10 -5.48 9.94
CA ASP A 45 -8.38 -4.78 9.82
C ASP A 45 -8.96 -4.41 11.19
N ARG A 46 -10.09 -3.69 11.20
CA ARG A 46 -10.76 -3.26 12.46
C ARG A 46 -11.34 -4.41 13.30
N ARG A 47 -11.23 -5.65 12.83
CA ARG A 47 -11.72 -6.87 13.46
C ARG A 47 -10.57 -7.80 13.84
N ASP A 48 -9.35 -7.28 13.88
CA ASP A 48 -8.13 -7.99 14.20
C ASP A 48 -7.80 -9.14 13.22
N ASN A 49 -8.27 -9.07 11.97
CA ASN A 49 -7.91 -10.05 10.94
C ASN A 49 -6.76 -9.54 10.07
N ASP A 50 -5.93 -10.47 9.62
CA ASP A 50 -4.91 -10.19 8.60
C ASP A 50 -5.56 -9.66 7.32
N MET A 51 -5.02 -8.56 6.82
CA MET A 51 -5.48 -7.90 5.60
C MET A 51 -4.32 -7.58 4.66
N ARG A 52 -4.55 -7.77 3.36
CA ARG A 52 -3.61 -7.43 2.29
C ARG A 52 -4.30 -6.61 1.21
N VAL A 53 -3.70 -5.46 0.91
CA VAL A 53 -4.15 -4.59 -0.19
C VAL A 53 -3.02 -4.46 -1.22
N VAL A 54 -3.33 -4.73 -2.49
CA VAL A 54 -2.41 -4.54 -3.62
C VAL A 54 -2.89 -3.36 -4.44
N ILE A 55 -2.02 -2.38 -4.67
CA ILE A 55 -2.36 -1.10 -5.28
C ILE A 55 -1.45 -0.84 -6.48
N ASP A 56 -2.00 -0.45 -7.63
CA ASP A 56 -1.20 0.02 -8.76
C ASP A 56 -0.41 1.28 -8.37
N ARG A 57 0.91 1.23 -8.57
CA ARG A 57 1.80 2.30 -8.11
C ARG A 57 1.72 3.56 -8.97
N SER A 58 1.18 3.47 -10.17
CA SER A 58 1.10 4.58 -11.14
C SER A 58 -0.22 5.36 -10.98
N THR A 59 -1.31 4.66 -10.71
CA THR A 59 -2.66 5.25 -10.63
C THR A 59 -3.18 5.36 -9.19
N GLY A 60 -2.80 4.42 -8.31
CA GLY A 60 -3.42 4.22 -7.01
C GLY A 60 -4.70 3.39 -7.04
N GLU A 61 -4.98 2.71 -8.16
CA GLU A 61 -6.08 1.75 -8.27
C GLU A 61 -5.84 0.54 -7.38
N VAL A 62 -6.88 0.07 -6.69
CA VAL A 62 -6.83 -1.15 -5.89
C VAL A 62 -7.00 -2.35 -6.80
N LEU A 63 -5.95 -3.18 -6.87
CA LEU A 63 -5.89 -4.38 -7.72
C LEU A 63 -6.40 -5.62 -6.98
N GLU A 64 -6.24 -5.65 -5.66
CA GLU A 64 -6.64 -6.79 -4.82
C GLU A 64 -6.86 -6.35 -3.37
N VAL A 65 -7.90 -6.91 -2.74
CA VAL A 65 -8.13 -6.87 -1.29
C VAL A 65 -8.35 -8.31 -0.81
N ARG A 66 -7.62 -8.72 0.23
CA ARG A 66 -7.75 -10.03 0.88
C ARG A 66 -7.64 -9.91 2.38
#